data_AF-A0A1N7BMJ2-F1
#
_entry.id   AF-A0A1N7BMJ2-F1
#
_cell.length_a   1.000
_cell.length_b   1.000
_cell.length_c   1.000
_cell.angle_alpha   90.00
_cell.angle_beta   90.00
_cell.angle_gamma   90.00
#
_symmetry.space_group_name_H-M   'P 1'
#
loop_
_entity.id
_entity.type
_entity.pdbx_description
1 polymer ?
#
loop_
_entity_poly.entity_id
_entity_poly.type
_entity_poly.pdbx_seq_one_letter_code
_entity_poly.pdbx_strand_id
1 'polypeptide(L)'
;MSTLPAPRRRSTTSVPGPYVQYLQARLLEAEAGLTAMSEKYERTKARFDRCYARRGITPDTDIVNYISAKSMNPELKFWYAKVEHFQREVAAYGAVLTGLDAARRMLADAGYRVCDDPRQRNGRRTLNRAA
;
A
#
# COMPACT_ATOMS: atom_id res chain seq x y z
N MET A 1 24.99 25.18 -39.12
CA MET A 1 25.33 24.01 -38.28
C MET A 1 24.62 24.18 -36.94
N SER A 2 23.39 23.68 -36.81
CA SER A 2 22.61 23.81 -35.57
C SER A 2 22.97 22.69 -34.62
N THR A 3 23.71 23.01 -33.56
CA THR A 3 23.98 22.11 -32.44
C THR A 3 22.69 21.92 -31.64
N LEU A 4 22.07 20.75 -31.80
CA LEU A 4 20.96 20.32 -30.93
C LEU A 4 21.47 20.23 -29.47
N PRO A 5 20.74 20.76 -28.49
CA PRO A 5 21.16 20.70 -27.09
C PRO A 5 21.15 19.25 -26.61
N ALA A 6 22.19 18.88 -25.85
CA ALA A 6 22.34 17.55 -25.26
C ALA A 6 21.14 17.20 -24.37
N PRO A 7 20.70 15.92 -24.34
CA PRO A 7 19.55 15.49 -23.56
C PRO A 7 19.78 15.76 -22.07
N ARG A 8 18.87 16.55 -21.49
CA ARG A 8 18.86 16.91 -20.08
C ARG A 8 18.66 15.62 -19.26
N ARG A 9 19.70 15.15 -18.56
CA ARG A 9 19.58 14.02 -17.63
C ARG A 9 18.53 14.38 -16.58
N ARG A 10 17.39 13.69 -16.58
CA ARG A 10 16.41 13.78 -15.48
C ARG A 10 17.07 13.20 -14.25
N SER A 11 17.23 14.00 -13.20
CA SER A 11 17.56 13.51 -11.87
C SER A 11 16.44 12.56 -11.44
N THR A 12 16.73 11.26 -11.38
CA THR A 12 15.84 10.28 -10.79
C THR A 12 15.73 10.60 -9.30
N THR A 13 14.69 11.31 -8.91
CA THR A 13 14.36 11.50 -7.49
C THR A 13 13.97 10.13 -6.93
N SER A 14 14.94 9.42 -6.36
CA SER A 14 14.68 8.18 -5.65
C SER A 14 13.83 8.49 -4.42
N VAL A 15 12.80 7.68 -4.18
CA VAL A 15 12.04 7.77 -2.93
C VAL A 15 12.99 7.43 -1.78
N PRO A 16 13.03 8.23 -0.70
CA PRO A 16 13.91 7.96 0.44
C PRO A 16 13.53 6.64 1.12
N GLY A 17 14.52 5.78 1.37
CA GLY A 17 14.33 4.53 2.13
C GLY A 17 13.62 4.72 3.48
N PRO A 18 13.92 5.76 4.28
CA PRO A 18 13.22 6.01 5.53
C PRO A 18 11.71 6.24 5.37
N TYR A 19 11.27 6.80 4.24
CA TYR A 19 9.85 7.01 3.97
C TYR A 19 9.13 5.68 3.70
N VAL A 20 9.78 4.75 3.01
CA VAL A 20 9.26 3.39 2.80
C VAL A 20 9.13 2.64 4.13
N GLN A 21 10.14 2.74 4.99
CA GLN A 21 10.11 2.13 6.33
C GLN A 21 8.98 2.71 7.19
N TYR A 22 8.78 4.03 7.13
CA TYR A 22 7.66 4.69 7.80
C TYR A 22 6.31 4.14 7.32
N LEU A 23 6.10 4.01 6.00
CA LEU A 23 4.87 3.47 5.44
C LEU A 23 4.64 2.01 5.84
N GLN A 24 5.70 1.20 5.90
CA GLN A 24 5.62 -0.18 6.39
C GLN A 24 5.22 -0.23 7.87
N ALA A 25 5.81 0.62 8.71
CA ALA A 25 5.44 0.70 10.12
C ALA A 25 3.97 1.15 10.30
N ARG A 26 3.52 2.13 9.53
CA ARG A 26 2.11 2.58 9.54
C ARG A 26 1.14 1.51 9.05
N LEU A 27 1.52 0.71 8.05
CA LEU A 27 0.72 -0.43 7.60
C LEU A 27 0.55 -1.46 8.71
N LEU A 28 1.64 -1.86 9.37
CA LEU A 28 1.60 -2.81 10.48
C LEU A 28 0.76 -2.30 11.67
N GLU A 29 0.90 -1.00 11.99
CA GLU A 29 0.09 -0.35 13.02
C GLU A 29 -1.40 -0.38 12.65
N ALA A 30 -1.73 -0.10 11.39
CA ALA A 30 -3.11 -0.13 10.90
C ALA A 30 -3.69 -1.56 10.90
N GLU A 31 -2.91 -2.59 10.56
CA GLU A 31 -3.33 -3.99 10.63
C GLU A 31 -3.58 -4.46 12.07
N ALA A 32 -2.69 -4.08 12.99
CA ALA A 32 -2.88 -4.34 14.42
C ALA A 32 -4.13 -3.63 14.95
N GLY A 33 -4.32 -2.36 14.56
CA GLY A 33 -5.52 -1.59 14.87
C GLY A 33 -6.79 -2.23 14.32
N LEU A 34 -6.77 -2.68 13.06
CA LEU A 34 -7.89 -3.37 12.42
C LEU A 34 -8.28 -4.64 13.18
N THR A 35 -7.28 -5.46 13.53
CA THR A 35 -7.50 -6.71 14.29
C THR A 35 -8.13 -6.40 15.65
N ALA A 36 -7.55 -5.47 16.41
CA ALA A 36 -8.04 -5.10 17.73
C ALA A 36 -9.47 -4.50 17.69
N MET A 37 -9.78 -3.66 16.70
CA MET A 37 -11.12 -3.08 16.57
C MET A 37 -12.15 -4.09 16.08
N SER A 38 -11.75 -5.01 15.20
CA SER A 38 -12.64 -6.08 14.71
C SER A 38 -13.06 -7.01 15.84
N GLU A 39 -12.13 -7.39 16.72
CA GLU A 39 -12.49 -8.19 17.91
C GLU A 39 -13.47 -7.46 18.83
N LYS A 40 -13.29 -6.16 19.05
CA LYS A 40 -14.21 -5.37 19.87
C LYS A 40 -15.59 -5.28 19.21
N TYR A 41 -15.63 -5.03 17.91
CA TYR A 41 -16.87 -5.05 17.14
C TYR A 41 -17.61 -6.38 17.27
N GLU A 42 -16.91 -7.51 17.06
CA GLU A 42 -17.52 -8.84 17.13
C GLU A 42 -18.01 -9.18 18.53
N ARG A 43 -17.26 -8.82 19.59
CA ARG A 43 -17.73 -9.00 20.97
C ARG A 43 -19.00 -8.20 21.26
N THR A 44 -19.04 -6.93 20.86
CA THR A 44 -20.24 -6.09 21.03
C THR A 44 -21.40 -6.61 20.19
N LYS A 45 -21.15 -7.05 18.96
CA LYS A 45 -22.15 -7.67 18.09
C LYS A 45 -22.73 -8.95 18.68
N ALA A 46 -21.88 -9.84 19.19
CA ALA A 46 -22.33 -11.06 19.85
C ALA A 46 -23.16 -10.79 21.11
N ARG A 47 -22.89 -9.70 21.84
CA ARG A 47 -23.74 -9.28 22.97
C ARG A 47 -25.09 -8.77 22.48
N PHE A 48 -25.09 -7.91 21.46
CA PHE A 48 -26.31 -7.40 20.83
C PHE A 48 -27.19 -8.54 20.30
N ASP A 49 -26.61 -9.46 19.52
CA ASP A 49 -27.32 -10.58 18.91
C ASP A 49 -27.95 -11.47 20.00
N ARG A 50 -27.23 -11.77 21.09
CA ARG A 50 -27.79 -12.54 22.22
C ARG A 50 -28.96 -11.84 22.90
N CYS A 51 -28.92 -10.51 23.05
CA CYS A 51 -30.01 -9.74 23.66
C CYS A 51 -31.28 -9.77 22.81
N TYR A 52 -31.16 -9.64 21.48
CA TYR A 52 -32.30 -9.61 20.57
C TYR A 52 -32.82 -11.01 20.20
N ALA A 53 -31.95 -12.03 20.16
CA ALA A 53 -32.37 -13.41 19.97
C ALA A 53 -33.35 -13.89 21.06
N ARG A 54 -33.17 -13.46 22.32
CA ARG A 54 -34.13 -13.75 23.41
C ARG A 54 -35.51 -13.15 23.20
N ARG A 55 -35.63 -12.16 22.32
CA ARG A 55 -36.89 -11.50 21.94
C ARG A 55 -37.45 -12.03 20.62
N GLY A 56 -36.85 -13.08 20.06
CA GLY A 56 -37.22 -13.60 18.73
C GLY A 56 -36.84 -12.66 17.59
N ILE A 57 -35.99 -11.64 17.83
CA ILE A 57 -35.52 -10.71 16.80
C ILE A 57 -34.13 -11.18 16.36
N THR A 58 -34.08 -11.92 15.27
CA THR A 58 -32.83 -12.35 14.62
C THR A 58 -32.89 -12.00 13.12
N PRO A 59 -31.76 -12.05 12.40
CA PRO A 59 -31.77 -11.89 10.95
C PRO A 59 -32.71 -12.86 10.23
N ASP A 60 -32.90 -14.06 10.76
CA ASP A 60 -33.71 -15.10 10.12
C ASP A 60 -35.20 -15.00 10.46
N THR A 61 -35.54 -14.52 11.66
CA THR A 61 -36.94 -14.44 12.13
C THR A 61 -37.57 -13.07 11.89
N ASP A 62 -36.80 -11.99 12.00
CA ASP A 62 -37.28 -10.62 11.90
C ASP A 62 -36.16 -9.66 11.51
N ILE A 63 -35.74 -9.75 10.24
CA ILE A 63 -34.62 -8.97 9.69
C ILE A 63 -34.86 -7.45 9.78
N VAL A 64 -36.12 -7.01 9.63
CA VAL A 64 -36.46 -5.58 9.61
C VAL A 64 -36.21 -4.96 10.98
N ASN A 65 -36.75 -5.58 12.04
CA ASN A 65 -36.51 -5.11 13.39
C ASN A 65 -35.06 -5.32 13.83
N TYR A 66 -34.41 -6.39 13.37
CA TYR A 66 -32.98 -6.60 13.60
C TYR A 66 -32.13 -5.46 13.03
N ILE A 67 -32.35 -5.09 11.76
CA ILE A 67 -31.61 -3.99 11.11
C ILE A 67 -31.91 -2.65 11.80
N SER A 68 -33.19 -2.38 12.08
CA SER A 68 -33.60 -1.16 12.79
C SER A 68 -32.89 -1.05 14.15
N ALA A 69 -32.95 -2.11 14.97
CA ALA A 69 -32.28 -2.16 16.26
C ALA A 69 -30.75 -2.03 16.14
N LYS A 70 -30.13 -2.66 15.14
CA LYS A 70 -28.70 -2.58 14.88
C LYS A 70 -28.29 -1.17 14.49
N SER A 71 -29.05 -0.50 13.63
CA SER A 71 -28.78 0.87 13.18
C SER A 71 -28.89 1.91 14.29
N MET A 72 -29.74 1.65 15.28
CA MET A 72 -29.96 2.53 16.43
C MET A 72 -28.98 2.26 17.58
N ASN A 73 -28.13 1.24 17.48
CA ASN A 73 -27.15 0.92 18.51
C ASN A 73 -25.87 1.78 18.34
N PRO A 74 -25.62 2.75 19.24
CA PRO A 74 -24.48 3.67 19.09
C PRO A 74 -23.13 2.97 19.28
N GLU A 75 -23.07 1.93 20.12
CA GLU A 75 -21.83 1.20 20.40
C GLU A 75 -21.38 0.38 19.18
N LEU A 76 -22.33 -0.33 18.55
CA LEU A 76 -22.04 -1.07 17.30
C LEU A 76 -21.63 -0.13 16.18
N LYS A 77 -22.30 1.02 16.05
CA LYS A 77 -21.94 2.04 15.06
C LYS A 77 -20.54 2.58 15.30
N PHE A 78 -20.17 2.84 16.56
CA PHE A 78 -18.83 3.31 16.92
C PHE A 78 -17.74 2.30 16.54
N TRP A 79 -17.89 1.04 16.95
CA TRP A 79 -16.89 0.01 16.66
C TRP A 79 -16.79 -0.27 15.17
N TYR A 80 -17.91 -0.30 14.46
CA TYR A 80 -17.91 -0.45 13.01
C TYR A 80 -17.17 0.70 12.31
N ALA A 81 -17.40 1.94 12.72
CA ALA A 81 -16.68 3.10 12.17
C ALA A 81 -15.16 3.02 12.43
N LYS A 82 -14.74 2.44 13.56
CA LYS A 82 -13.32 2.19 13.85
C LYS A 82 -12.72 1.11 12.96
N VAL A 83 -13.46 0.03 12.70
CA VAL A 83 -13.05 -1.01 11.74
C VAL A 83 -12.90 -0.41 10.34
N GLU A 84 -13.90 0.35 9.86
CA GLU A 84 -13.82 1.00 8.55
C GLU A 84 -12.62 1.95 8.43
N HIS A 85 -12.31 2.70 9.50
CA HIS A 85 -11.16 3.59 9.51
C HIS A 85 -9.86 2.83 9.25
N PHE A 86 -9.61 1.74 9.98
CA PHE A 86 -8.40 0.96 9.79
C PHE A 86 -8.37 0.18 8.48
N GLN A 87 -9.52 -0.29 7.97
CA GLN A 87 -9.61 -0.86 6.62
C GLN A 87 -9.16 0.14 5.55
N ARG A 88 -9.57 1.40 5.67
CA ARG A 88 -9.13 2.48 4.77
C ARG A 88 -7.63 2.75 4.91
N GLU A 89 -7.10 2.78 6.12
CA GLU A 89 -5.65 2.96 6.33
C GLU A 89 -4.82 1.81 5.76
N VAL A 90 -5.19 0.56 6.02
CA VAL A 90 -4.53 -0.64 5.46
C VAL A 90 -4.53 -0.59 3.94
N ALA A 91 -5.69 -0.30 3.34
CA ALA A 91 -5.82 -0.16 1.89
C ALA A 91 -4.93 0.97 1.33
N ALA A 92 -4.90 2.12 2.00
CA ALA A 92 -4.12 3.28 1.55
C ALA A 92 -2.61 3.01 1.62
N TYR A 93 -2.09 2.59 2.78
CA TYR A 93 -0.65 2.33 2.93
C TYR A 93 -0.19 1.15 2.06
N GLY A 94 -1.00 0.09 1.97
CA GLY A 94 -0.72 -1.06 1.09
C GLY A 94 -0.68 -0.67 -0.39
N ALA A 95 -1.61 0.18 -0.85
CA ALA A 95 -1.63 0.67 -2.23
C ALA A 95 -0.40 1.52 -2.54
N VAL A 96 0.00 2.40 -1.62
CA VAL A 96 1.20 3.24 -1.80
C VAL A 96 2.46 2.37 -1.90
N LEU A 97 2.65 1.42 -0.98
CA LEU A 97 3.82 0.51 -1.02
C LEU A 97 3.86 -0.32 -2.30
N THR A 98 2.71 -0.86 -2.72
CA THR A 98 2.59 -1.62 -3.98
C THR A 98 2.93 -0.75 -5.19
N GLY A 99 2.45 0.50 -5.20
CA GLY A 99 2.75 1.47 -6.26
C GLY A 99 4.23 1.83 -6.33
N LEU A 100 4.89 1.99 -5.17
CA LEU A 100 6.34 2.22 -5.10
C LEU A 100 7.14 1.05 -5.65
N ASP A 101 6.77 -0.18 -5.30
CA ASP A 101 7.41 -1.38 -5.82
C ASP A 101 7.19 -1.54 -7.33
N ALA A 102 5.99 -1.27 -7.82
CA ALA A 102 5.70 -1.28 -9.26
C ALA A 102 6.54 -0.24 -10.01
N ALA A 103 6.61 1.00 -9.51
CA ALA A 103 7.43 2.05 -10.09
C ALA A 103 8.93 1.68 -10.11
N ARG A 104 9.43 1.06 -9.03
CA ARG A 104 10.82 0.57 -8.95
C ARG A 104 11.11 -0.48 -10.03
N ARG A 105 10.21 -1.44 -10.25
CA ARG A 105 10.35 -2.46 -11.32
C ARG A 105 10.37 -1.84 -12.71
N MET A 106 9.44 -0.93 -13.01
CA MET A 106 9.37 -0.25 -14.31
C MET A 106 10.63 0.56 -14.62
N LEU A 107 11.19 1.25 -13.62
CA LEU A 107 12.43 2.02 -13.78
C LEU A 107 13.67 1.12 -13.92
N ALA A 108 13.71 -0.03 -13.24
CA ALA A 108 14.80 -1.00 -13.38
C ALA A 108 14.82 -1.62 -14.79
N ASP A 109 13.66 -2.00 -15.33
CA ASP A 109 13.54 -2.54 -16.69
C ASP A 109 13.91 -1.51 -17.78
N ALA A 110 13.62 -0.22 -17.55
CA ALA A 110 14.02 0.85 -18.45
C ALA A 110 15.54 1.13 -18.46
N GLY A 111 16.23 0.86 -17.34
CA GLY A 111 17.68 1.03 -17.23
C GLY A 111 18.50 -0.09 -17.88
N TYR A 112 17.94 -1.31 -17.98
CA TYR A 112 18.63 -2.47 -18.56
C TYR A 112 18.82 -2.37 -20.08
N ARG A 113 17.98 -1.61 -20.79
CA ARG A 113 18.08 -1.44 -22.26
C ARG A 113 19.08 -0.37 -22.72
N VAL A 114 19.76 0.34 -21.80
CA VAL A 114 20.67 1.46 -22.15
C VAL A 114 22.15 1.05 -22.13
N CYS A 115 22.47 -0.20 -21.80
CA CYS A 115 23.86 -0.69 -21.73
C CYS A 115 24.23 -1.74 -22.79
N ASP A 116 23.70 -1.64 -24.01
CA ASP A 116 24.30 -2.29 -25.18
C ASP A 116 25.00 -1.25 -26.05
N ASP A 117 26.08 -0.67 -25.52
CA ASP A 117 27.09 0.00 -26.33
C ASP A 117 28.39 -0.81 -26.20
N PRO A 118 28.72 -1.71 -27.16
CA PRO A 118 29.99 -2.38 -27.14
C PRO A 118 31.06 -1.35 -27.50
N ARG A 119 31.64 -0.72 -26.47
CA ARG A 119 32.87 0.08 -26.60
C ARG A 119 33.96 -0.79 -27.23
N GLN A 120 34.05 -0.68 -28.55
CA GLN A 120 35.06 -1.29 -29.39
C GLN A 120 36.43 -0.84 -28.88
N ARG A 121 37.16 -1.79 -28.32
CA ARG A 121 38.50 -1.65 -27.75
C ARG A 121 39.47 -1.35 -28.89
N ASN A 122 39.60 -0.07 -29.25
CA ASN A 122 40.60 0.38 -30.23
C ASN A 122 41.99 0.24 -29.62
N GLY A 123 42.65 -0.87 -29.94
CA GLY A 123 44.06 -1.07 -29.74
C GLY A 123 44.86 -0.17 -30.68
N ARG A 124 45.78 0.61 -30.11
CA ARG A 124 46.99 1.02 -30.82
C ARG A 124 48.11 1.24 -29.82
N ARG A 125 48.82 0.13 -29.57
CA ARG A 125 50.06 0.05 -28.81
C ARG A 125 51.14 0.70 -29.70
N THR A 126 51.59 1.89 -29.34
CA THR A 126 52.72 2.57 -30.00
C THR A 126 54.02 1.92 -29.53
N LEU A 127 54.67 1.19 -30.44
CA LEU A 127 56.08 0.79 -30.32
C LEU A 127 56.80 1.31 -31.56
N ASN A 128 57.43 2.47 -31.43
CA ASN A 128 58.47 2.90 -32.35
C ASN A 128 59.79 2.97 -31.57
N ARG A 129 60.60 1.93 -31.74
CA ARG A 129 62.04 1.92 -31.49
C ARG A 129 62.67 2.09 -32.88
N ALA A 130 63.33 3.21 -33.12
CA ALA A 130 64.20 3.42 -34.27
C ALA A 130 65.61 3.69 -33.74
N ALA A 131 66.57 3.05 -34.41
CA ALA A 131 68.00 3.09 -34.16
C ALA A 131 68.62 4.44 -34.50
#